data_AF-A0A926NW90-F1
#
_entry.id   AF-A0A926NW90-F1
#
_cell.length_a   1.000
_cell.length_b   1.000
_cell.length_c   1.000
_cell.angle_alpha   90.00
_cell.angle_beta   90.00
_cell.angle_gamma   90.00
#
_symmetry.space_group_name_H-M   'P 1'
#
loop_
_entity.id
_entity.type
_entity.pdbx_description
1 polymer ?
#
loop_
_entity_poly.entity_id
_entity_poly.type
_entity_poly.pdbx_seq_one_letter_code
_entity_poly.pdbx_strand_id
1 'polypeptide(L)' 'MGWENLVPGCFGAADARFALHATDEKRAKEAIKAAKTAGASFEDFEKEILWYCYQKVSHDGFLGHVEEQVAEAKKLWR' A
#
# COMPACT_ATOMS: atom_id res chain seq x y z
N MET A 1 14.15 8.71 -7.52
CA MET A 1 13.10 8.29 -6.56
C MET A 1 12.32 7.16 -7.22
N GLY A 2 12.22 6.01 -6.57
CA GLY A 2 11.47 4.86 -7.08
C GLY A 2 10.00 4.90 -6.70
N TRP A 3 9.25 3.90 -7.19
CA TRP A 3 7.80 3.75 -6.98
C TRP A 3 7.43 3.56 -5.50
N GLU A 4 8.37 3.11 -4.67
CA GLU A 4 8.23 2.90 -3.23
C GLU A 4 7.83 4.21 -2.52
N ASN A 5 8.34 5.35 -2.99
CA ASN A 5 8.04 6.68 -2.43
C ASN A 5 6.57 7.10 -2.65
N LEU A 6 5.85 6.43 -3.54
CA LEU A 6 4.44 6.69 -3.81
C LEU A 6 3.53 5.94 -2.83
N VAL A 7 4.02 4.85 -2.22
CA VAL A 7 3.23 3.95 -1.37
C VAL A 7 2.62 4.67 -0.15
N PRO A 8 3.36 5.51 0.62
CA PRO A 8 2.77 6.25 1.73
C PRO A 8 1.58 7.14 1.33
N GLY A 9 1.60 7.70 0.11
CA GLY A 9 0.52 8.56 -0.39
C GLY A 9 -0.78 7.81 -0.73
N CYS A 10 -0.75 6.48 -0.70
CA CYS A 10 -1.89 5.60 -0.98
C CYS A 10 -2.71 5.26 0.27
N PHE A 11 -2.31 5.77 1.43
CA PHE A 11 -2.96 5.51 2.71
C PHE A 11 -3.66 6.73 3.29
N GLY A 12 -4.77 6.48 3.99
CA GLY A 12 -5.40 7.47 4.86
C GLY A 12 -4.45 7.92 5.97
N ALA A 13 -4.37 9.24 6.19
CA ALA A 13 -3.45 9.82 7.18
C ALA A 13 -3.83 9.51 8.64
N ALA A 14 -5.11 9.23 8.90
CA ALA A 14 -5.64 9.01 10.25
C ALA A 14 -5.64 7.54 10.67
N ASP A 15 -5.88 6.62 9.73
CA ASP A 15 -6.18 5.22 10.01
C ASP A 15 -5.29 4.23 9.25
N ALA A 16 -4.35 4.72 8.44
CA ALA A 16 -3.48 3.90 7.60
C ALA A 16 -4.26 2.87 6.76
N ARG A 17 -5.44 3.24 6.25
CA ARG A 17 -6.19 2.41 5.30
C ARG A 17 -5.76 2.67 3.86
N PHE A 18 -5.43 1.60 3.16
CA PHE A 18 -4.93 1.62 1.80
C PHE A 18 -6.09 1.80 0.81
N ALA A 19 -5.93 2.76 -0.11
CA ALA A 19 -6.84 2.97 -1.24
C ALA A 19 -8.33 3.12 -0.87
N LEU A 20 -8.65 3.60 0.35
CA LEU A 20 -10.03 3.70 0.83
C LEU A 20 -10.82 4.81 0.12
N HIS A 21 -10.19 5.97 -0.12
CA HIS A 21 -10.82 7.09 -0.82
C HIS A 21 -10.44 7.10 -2.29
N ALA A 22 -11.29 7.70 -3.13
CA ALA A 22 -11.06 7.77 -4.58
C ALA A 22 -9.70 8.39 -4.96
N THR A 23 -9.21 9.35 -4.17
CA THR A 23 -7.88 9.94 -4.35
C THR A 23 -6.75 8.98 -4.01
N ASP A 24 -6.93 8.17 -2.97
CA ASP A 24 -5.94 7.20 -2.50
C ASP A 24 -5.89 6.02 -3.45
N GLU A 25 -7.05 5.55 -3.94
CA GLU A 25 -7.14 4.52 -4.97
C GLU A 25 -6.48 4.97 -6.28
N LYS A 26 -6.66 6.24 -6.69
CA LYS A 26 -5.97 6.78 -7.86
C LYS A 26 -4.45 6.74 -7.68
N ARG A 27 -3.96 7.18 -6.53
CA ARG A 27 -2.52 7.13 -6.20
C ARG A 27 -2.00 5.70 -6.13
N ALA A 28 -2.78 4.78 -5.56
CA ALA A 28 -2.45 3.35 -5.52
C ALA A 28 -2.28 2.77 -6.92
N LYS A 29 -3.20 3.08 -7.85
CA LYS A 29 -3.09 2.66 -9.25
C LYS A 29 -1.84 3.24 -9.93
N GLU A 30 -1.51 4.51 -9.65
CA GLU A 30 -0.29 5.14 -10.16
C GLU A 30 0.98 4.48 -9.60
N ALA A 31 1.02 4.20 -8.28
CA ALA A 31 2.11 3.50 -7.62
C ALA A 31 2.29 2.07 -8.16
N ILE A 32 1.21 1.31 -8.31
CA ILE A 32 1.22 -0.05 -8.87
C ILE A 32 1.72 -0.03 -10.31
N LYS A 33 1.24 0.92 -11.14
CA LYS A 33 1.72 1.06 -12.52
C LYS A 33 3.22 1.36 -12.57
N ALA A 34 3.71 2.23 -11.69
CA ALA A 34 5.13 2.55 -11.60
C ALA A 34 5.96 1.33 -11.14
N ALA A 35 5.48 0.59 -10.13
CA ALA A 35 6.09 -0.63 -9.63
C ALA A 35 6.22 -1.70 -10.71
N LYS A 36 5.13 -1.98 -11.43
CA LYS A 36 5.13 -2.91 -12.57
C LYS A 36 6.07 -2.46 -13.69
N THR A 37 6.12 -1.16 -13.98
CA THR A 37 7.03 -0.59 -14.99
C THR A 37 8.50 -0.77 -14.59
N ALA A 38 8.80 -0.72 -13.29
CA ALA A 38 10.12 -0.99 -12.74
C ALA A 38 10.45 -2.49 -12.64
N GLY A 39 9.52 -3.38 -13.00
CA GLY A 39 9.70 -4.83 -12.91
C GLY A 39 9.47 -5.42 -11.52
N ALA A 40 8.89 -4.67 -10.59
CA ALA A 40 8.59 -5.16 -9.25
C ALA A 40 7.47 -6.22 -9.26
N SER A 41 7.59 -7.21 -8.39
CA SER A 41 6.52 -8.19 -8.17
C SER A 41 5.47 -7.65 -7.18
N PHE A 42 4.37 -8.40 -6.99
CA PHE A 42 3.41 -8.04 -5.94
C PHE A 42 4.05 -8.13 -4.56
N GLU A 43 4.91 -9.13 -4.33
CA GLU A 43 5.60 -9.34 -3.06
C GLU A 43 6.53 -8.17 -2.71
N ASP A 44 7.12 -7.51 -3.71
CA ASP A 44 7.90 -6.29 -3.48
C ASP A 44 7.00 -5.13 -3.07
N PHE A 45 5.84 -4.96 -3.72
CA PHE A 45 4.86 -3.95 -3.35
C PHE A 45 4.24 -4.20 -1.97
N GLU A 46 3.97 -5.45 -1.65
CA GLU A 46 3.47 -5.92 -0.36
C GLU A 46 4.44 -5.54 0.77
N LYS A 47 5.76 -5.71 0.58
CA LYS A 47 6.76 -5.29 1.60
C LYS A 47 6.63 -3.82 1.96
N GLU A 48 6.37 -2.94 1.00
CA GLU A 48 6.19 -1.51 1.26
C GLU A 48 4.88 -1.20 2.00
N ILE A 49 3.81 -1.97 1.75
CA ILE A 49 2.57 -1.91 2.54
C ILE A 49 2.83 -2.32 3.98
N LEU A 50 3.50 -3.46 4.19
CA LEU A 50 3.87 -3.95 5.52
C LEU A 50 4.71 -2.93 6.26
N TRP A 51 5.72 -2.37 5.58
CA TRP A 51 6.62 -1.37 6.15
C TRP A 51 5.87 -0.11 6.57
N TYR A 52 4.98 0.41 5.73
CA TYR A 52 4.17 1.58 6.07
C TYR A 52 3.26 1.30 7.28
N CYS A 53 2.55 0.17 7.29
CA CYS A 53 1.70 -0.21 8.41
C CYS A 53 2.51 -0.37 9.71
N TYR A 54 3.72 -0.94 9.63
CA TYR A 54 4.59 -1.14 10.80
C TYR A 54 4.98 0.19 11.45
N GLN A 55 5.15 1.24 10.64
CA GLN A 55 5.47 2.58 11.14
C GLN A 55 4.27 3.33 11.72
N LYS A 56 3.03 2.93 11.42
CA LYS A 56 1.82 3.73 11.68
C LYS A 56 0.82 3.08 12.61
N VAL A 57 0.81 1.76 12.70
CA VAL A 57 -0.19 1.00 13.46
C VAL A 57 0.46 0.48 14.74
N SER A 58 -0.30 0.50 15.85
CA SER A 58 0.13 -0.14 17.09
C SER A 58 0.35 -1.65 16.88
N HIS A 59 1.26 -2.25 17.63
CA HIS A 59 1.50 -3.70 17.56
C HIS A 59 0.22 -4.51 17.83
N ASP A 60 -0.61 -4.06 18.77
CA ASP A 60 -1.94 -4.63 18.98
C ASP A 60 -2.83 -4.32 17.77
N GLY A 61 -3.26 -5.37 17.06
CA GLY A 61 -4.08 -5.27 15.85
C GLY A 61 -3.31 -5.16 14.53
N PHE A 62 -1.98 -5.11 14.57
CA PHE A 62 -1.14 -4.95 13.37
C PHE A 62 -1.39 -6.03 12.31
N LEU A 63 -1.40 -7.30 12.69
CA LEU A 63 -1.54 -8.42 11.74
C LEU A 63 -2.86 -8.35 10.97
N GLY A 64 -3.99 -8.19 11.68
CA GLY A 64 -5.30 -8.07 11.03
C GLY A 64 -5.40 -6.83 10.14
N HIS A 65 -4.85 -5.70 10.59
CA HIS A 65 -4.84 -4.47 9.79
C HIS A 65 -4.04 -4.64 8.49
N VAL A 66 -2.86 -5.25 8.56
CA VAL A 66 -2.01 -5.50 7.38
C VAL A 66 -2.68 -6.45 6.41
N GLU A 67 -3.29 -7.54 6.89
CA GLU A 67 -4.00 -8.50 6.04
C GLU A 67 -5.09 -7.81 5.20
N GLU A 68 -5.85 -6.88 5.80
CA GLU A 68 -6.82 -6.05 5.07
C GLU A 68 -6.16 -5.18 3.99
N GLN A 69 -5.06 -4.49 4.31
CA GLN A 69 -4.41 -3.58 3.36
C GLN A 69 -3.77 -4.34 2.19
N VAL A 70 -3.15 -5.49 2.47
CA VAL A 70 -2.57 -6.37 1.44
C VAL A 70 -3.69 -6.93 0.55
N ALA A 71 -4.83 -7.32 1.12
CA ALA A 71 -5.97 -7.79 0.35
C ALA A 71 -6.51 -6.72 -0.62
N GLU A 72 -6.64 -5.47 -0.18
CA GLU A 72 -7.07 -4.37 -1.07
C GLU A 72 -6.03 -4.10 -2.17
N ALA A 73 -4.74 -4.05 -1.82
CA ALA A 73 -3.69 -3.88 -2.82
C ALA A 73 -3.68 -4.98 -3.88
N LYS A 74 -3.92 -6.23 -3.45
CA LYS A 74 -3.99 -7.38 -4.36
C LYS A 74 -5.14 -7.27 -5.37
N LYS A 75 -6.27 -6.68 -4.98
CA LYS A 75 -7.39 -6.41 -5.91
C LYS A 75 -7.02 -5.41 -7.00
N LEU A 76 -6.17 -4.44 -6.66
CA LEU A 76 -5.70 -3.39 -7.57
C LEU A 76 -4.50 -3.81 -8.42
N TRP A 77 -3.75 -4.85 -8.04
CA TRP A 77 -2.55 -5.35 -8.74
C TRP A 77 -2.83 -6.05 -10.09
N ARG A 78 -3.88 -5.68 -10.82
CA ARG A 78 -4.22 -6.27 -12.13
C ARG A 78 -3.30 -5.79 -13.24
#